data_AF-A0A9X2XVG3-F1
#
_entry.id   AF-A0A9X2XVG3-F1
#
_cell.length_a   1.000
_cell.length_b   1.000
_cell.length_c   1.000
_cell.angle_alpha   90.00
_cell.angle_beta   90.00
_cell.angle_gamma   90.00
#
_symmetry.space_group_name_H-M   'P 1'
#
loop_
_entity.id
_entity.type
_entity.pdbx_description
1 polymer ?
#
loop_
_entity_poly.entity_id
_entity_poly.type
_entity_poly.pdbx_seq_one_letter_code
_entity_poly.pdbx_strand_id
1 'polypeptide(L)'
;MLLDLEDLEMKPTNQIPGFYERIQQIIPSLYNHYCSENAPGGFFERVKDGTWMGHVVEHIAIELQSLAGMDLGFGRTRGAGREGVYHVVFSYCEEQEGIYTAKAAVRIADALVKGTQYDIKKDIEEIKRLWYKERLRPDINDLVTEAYKRQIPVTRLDSSDAIQLGYGARQKLIDATLDRDGYEAKKIVDRLFPGSDGRIPIVAITGTHGKTITTRLLAQMVQHAGFNTGYTTADGVYVNNVLINEGDAAGPYSAQLILKDTAVEFAVLACARGGLLRSGLAFDACECAVVTNLGGDGLGLDSTHTIEQLAKVKSVVPETVREGGYAILNADDDLVYAMKDNVKCEVGLCSLFPDCARIEQHCAGGGLAAFVDDGDILIRRGMDIIPVEEIRNIPITLGGSATSKIYYVLAAILAAYVNKINLNTISQTLRTFVPSIQTTRAE
;
A
#
# COMPACT_ATOMS: atom_id res chain seq x y z
N MET A 1 13.95 -11.13 0.77
CA MET A 1 14.86 -11.84 -0.18
C MET A 1 14.23 -13.14 -0.64
N LEU A 2 14.66 -13.67 -1.79
CA LEU A 2 14.34 -15.03 -2.25
C LEU A 2 15.52 -15.94 -1.90
N LEU A 3 15.25 -17.05 -1.20
CA LEU A 3 16.26 -17.97 -0.71
C LEU A 3 15.98 -19.37 -1.25
N ASP A 4 16.91 -19.93 -2.02
CA ASP A 4 16.90 -21.33 -2.44
C ASP A 4 17.68 -22.15 -1.41
N LEU A 5 17.01 -23.13 -0.79
CA LEU A 5 17.63 -24.00 0.22
C LEU A 5 18.46 -25.12 -0.40
N GLU A 6 18.32 -25.37 -1.71
CA GLU A 6 18.97 -26.50 -2.38
C GLU A 6 18.75 -27.81 -1.60
N ASP A 7 19.80 -28.57 -1.34
CA ASP A 7 19.74 -29.83 -0.59
C ASP A 7 19.34 -29.65 0.89
N LEU A 8 19.35 -28.42 1.42
CA LEU A 8 18.93 -28.15 2.81
C LEU A 8 17.41 -28.20 2.98
N GLU A 9 16.63 -28.19 1.90
CA GLU A 9 15.18 -28.43 1.99
C GLU A 9 14.87 -29.77 2.65
N MET A 10 15.71 -30.77 2.39
CA MET A 10 15.58 -32.12 2.93
C MET A 10 16.32 -32.32 4.27
N LYS A 11 16.95 -31.27 4.81
CA LYS A 11 17.79 -31.32 6.02
C LYS A 11 17.41 -30.21 6.99
N PRO A 12 16.27 -30.34 7.70
CA PRO A 12 15.92 -29.43 8.79
C PRO A 12 17.02 -29.41 9.86
N THR A 13 17.04 -28.38 10.70
CA THR A 13 18.12 -28.12 11.66
C THR A 13 18.47 -29.31 12.58
N ASN A 14 17.49 -30.12 12.96
CA ASN A 14 17.67 -31.30 13.80
C ASN A 14 18.38 -32.48 13.10
N GLN A 15 18.45 -32.47 11.76
CA GLN A 15 19.20 -33.44 10.97
C GLN A 15 20.63 -32.99 10.66
N ILE A 16 21.02 -31.78 11.08
CA ILE A 16 22.36 -31.22 10.85
C ILE A 16 23.18 -31.40 12.14
N PRO A 17 24.18 -32.31 12.17
CA PRO A 17 24.88 -32.64 13.39
C PRO A 17 25.58 -31.42 14.01
N GLY A 18 25.33 -31.20 15.31
CA GLY A 18 25.92 -30.12 16.09
C GLY A 18 25.39 -28.71 15.77
N PHE A 19 24.34 -28.58 14.94
CA PHE A 19 23.83 -27.28 14.52
C PHE A 19 23.32 -26.45 15.71
N TYR A 20 22.54 -27.10 16.58
CA TYR A 20 21.96 -26.48 17.77
C TYR A 20 23.04 -25.88 18.69
N GLU A 21 24.08 -26.65 19.01
CA GLU A 21 25.17 -26.21 19.89
C GLU A 21 25.93 -25.04 19.25
N ARG A 22 26.18 -25.12 17.94
CA ARG A 22 26.88 -24.06 17.22
C ARG A 22 26.10 -22.75 17.21
N ILE A 23 24.79 -22.78 16.89
CA ILE A 23 23.98 -21.56 16.84
C ILE A 23 23.84 -20.92 18.23
N GLN A 24 23.64 -21.73 19.28
CA GLN A 24 23.59 -21.26 20.66
C GLN A 24 24.93 -20.63 21.09
N GLN A 25 26.06 -21.15 20.61
CA GLN A 25 27.37 -20.59 20.92
C GLN A 25 27.66 -19.28 20.18
N ILE A 26 27.27 -19.18 18.90
CA ILE A 26 27.61 -18.00 18.09
C ILE A 26 26.70 -16.81 18.39
N ILE A 27 25.41 -17.04 18.62
CA ILE A 27 24.40 -15.99 18.84
C ILE A 27 23.50 -16.42 20.02
N PRO A 28 24.03 -16.41 21.26
CA PRO A 28 23.29 -16.85 22.44
C PRO A 28 22.06 -15.97 22.75
N SER A 29 22.07 -14.72 22.31
CA SER A 29 21.00 -13.74 22.52
C SER A 29 19.70 -14.06 21.78
N LEU A 30 19.72 -14.95 20.77
CA LEU A 30 18.52 -15.51 20.13
C LEU A 30 17.56 -16.18 21.13
N TYR A 31 18.02 -16.49 22.34
CA TYR A 31 17.16 -16.97 23.41
C TYR A 31 16.02 -16.00 23.73
N ASN A 32 16.28 -14.69 23.65
CA ASN A 32 15.30 -13.67 24.00
C ASN A 32 14.34 -13.34 22.84
N HIS A 33 14.56 -13.93 21.66
CA HIS A 33 13.72 -13.69 20.50
C HIS A 33 12.40 -14.44 20.63
N TYR A 34 11.30 -13.69 20.66
CA TYR A 34 9.97 -14.25 20.60
C TYR A 34 9.71 -14.80 19.18
N CYS A 35 9.67 -16.12 19.06
CA CYS A 35 9.16 -16.81 17.87
C CYS A 35 7.61 -16.91 17.96
N SER A 36 6.96 -17.61 17.03
CA SER A 36 5.50 -17.80 16.99
C SER A 36 4.84 -18.27 18.30
N GLU A 37 5.62 -18.81 19.25
CA GLU A 37 5.16 -19.30 20.55
C GLU A 37 5.15 -18.22 21.66
N ASN A 38 5.59 -16.99 21.38
CA ASN A 38 5.56 -15.84 22.30
C ASN A 38 6.19 -16.11 23.69
N ALA A 39 7.10 -17.08 23.79
CA ALA A 39 7.87 -17.38 25.00
C ALA A 39 9.38 -17.26 24.74
N PRO A 40 10.17 -16.78 25.73
CA PRO A 40 11.64 -16.82 25.66
C PRO A 40 12.13 -18.26 25.44
N GLY A 41 13.09 -18.44 24.55
CA GLY A 41 13.66 -19.74 24.20
C GLY A 41 12.93 -20.48 23.07
N GLY A 42 11.73 -20.04 22.67
CA GLY A 42 10.91 -20.75 21.66
C GLY A 42 11.60 -20.94 20.31
N PHE A 43 12.46 -20.01 19.88
CA PHE A 43 13.26 -20.20 18.66
C PHE A 43 14.24 -21.38 18.80
N PHE A 44 14.94 -21.50 19.92
CA PHE A 44 15.88 -22.59 20.16
C PHE A 44 15.19 -23.96 20.28
N GLU A 45 13.97 -24.00 20.82
CA GLU A 45 13.15 -25.21 20.82
C GLU A 45 12.81 -25.63 19.39
N ARG A 46 12.37 -24.70 18.53
CA ARG A 46 12.13 -24.97 17.10
C ARG A 46 13.38 -25.46 16.36
N VAL A 47 14.56 -24.96 16.72
CA VAL A 47 15.83 -25.44 16.15
C VAL A 47 16.11 -26.89 16.56
N LYS A 48 15.83 -27.26 17.82
CA LYS A 48 15.96 -28.65 18.32
C LYS A 48 14.96 -29.60 17.67
N ASP A 49 13.71 -29.17 17.54
CA ASP A 49 12.64 -29.98 16.97
C ASP A 49 12.81 -30.16 15.46
N GLY A 50 13.45 -29.20 14.80
CA GLY A 50 13.70 -29.19 13.37
C GLY A 50 12.92 -28.08 12.68
N THR A 51 13.63 -27.08 12.18
CA THR A 51 13.07 -26.01 11.36
C THR A 51 13.89 -25.85 10.07
N TRP A 52 13.29 -25.20 9.07
CA TRP A 52 13.95 -24.92 7.79
C TRP A 52 14.92 -23.75 7.90
N MET A 53 15.96 -23.78 7.07
CA MET A 53 17.03 -22.78 7.10
C MET A 53 16.53 -21.36 6.77
N GLY A 54 15.46 -21.22 5.97
CA GLY A 54 14.84 -19.91 5.74
C GLY A 54 14.39 -19.22 7.03
N HIS A 55 13.78 -19.98 7.95
CA HIS A 55 13.37 -19.49 9.26
C HIS A 55 14.57 -19.17 10.17
N VAL A 56 15.65 -19.95 10.08
CA VAL A 56 16.90 -19.65 10.81
C VAL A 56 17.50 -18.33 10.32
N VAL A 57 17.62 -18.16 8.99
CA VAL A 57 18.22 -16.97 8.39
C VAL A 57 17.40 -15.72 8.72
N GLU A 58 16.07 -15.82 8.77
CA GLU A 58 15.20 -14.75 9.27
C GLU A 58 15.58 -14.29 10.67
N HIS A 59 15.67 -15.22 11.63
CA HIS A 59 15.99 -14.90 13.02
C HIS A 59 17.42 -14.38 13.19
N ILE A 60 18.40 -14.94 12.46
CA ILE A 60 19.78 -14.42 12.46
C ILE A 60 19.79 -12.97 11.96
N ALA A 61 19.07 -12.66 10.88
CA ALA A 61 19.03 -11.31 10.32
C ALA A 61 18.46 -10.29 11.31
N ILE A 62 17.41 -10.63 12.05
CA ILE A 62 16.82 -9.71 13.04
C ILE A 62 17.76 -9.54 14.24
N GLU A 63 18.38 -10.62 14.71
CA GLU A 63 19.28 -10.56 15.86
C GLU A 63 20.58 -9.81 15.57
N LEU A 64 21.15 -9.95 14.36
CA LEU A 64 22.33 -9.16 13.95
C LEU A 64 22.06 -7.66 14.03
N GLN A 65 20.86 -7.22 13.61
CA GLN A 65 20.45 -5.83 13.68
C GLN A 65 20.26 -5.36 15.13
N SER A 66 19.64 -6.21 15.96
CA SER A 66 19.49 -5.97 17.40
C SER A 66 20.84 -5.78 18.09
N LEU A 67 21.81 -6.65 17.80
CA LEU A 67 23.18 -6.55 18.31
C LEU A 67 23.92 -5.31 17.78
N ALA A 68 23.58 -4.82 16.58
CA ALA A 68 24.10 -3.56 16.05
C ALA A 68 23.44 -2.31 16.66
N GLY A 69 22.40 -2.48 17.47
CA GLY A 69 21.69 -1.42 18.21
C GLY A 69 20.40 -0.94 17.57
N MET A 70 19.84 -1.69 16.61
CA MET A 70 18.55 -1.39 15.96
C MET A 70 17.44 -2.22 16.59
N ASP A 71 16.34 -1.58 17.01
CA ASP A 71 15.20 -2.26 17.63
C ASP A 71 14.17 -2.65 16.56
N LEU A 72 14.30 -3.88 16.05
CA LEU A 72 13.47 -4.43 14.96
C LEU A 72 13.02 -5.84 15.34
N GLY A 73 11.75 -6.19 15.05
CA GLY A 73 11.18 -7.46 15.52
C GLY A 73 10.35 -8.24 14.51
N PHE A 74 10.10 -7.70 13.32
CA PHE A 74 9.24 -8.37 12.34
C PHE A 74 10.04 -9.26 11.39
N GLY A 75 9.58 -10.50 11.26
CA GLY A 75 10.08 -11.51 10.33
C GLY A 75 8.97 -12.46 9.88
N ARG A 76 9.04 -12.87 8.60
CA ARG A 76 8.20 -13.93 8.02
C ARG A 76 8.92 -14.70 6.92
N THR A 77 8.85 -16.02 7.03
CA THR A 77 9.29 -16.96 6.01
C THR A 77 8.10 -17.73 5.44
N ARG A 78 7.99 -17.76 4.10
CA ARG A 78 6.92 -18.44 3.35
C ARG A 78 7.48 -19.06 2.07
N GLY A 79 6.93 -20.19 1.64
CA GLY A 79 7.30 -20.80 0.36
C GLY A 79 7.00 -19.85 -0.81
N ALA A 80 7.86 -19.86 -1.83
CA ALA A 80 7.80 -18.99 -3.01
C ALA A 80 7.20 -19.69 -4.25
N GLY A 81 6.35 -20.70 -4.04
CA GLY A 81 5.69 -21.47 -5.10
C GLY A 81 6.54 -22.60 -5.69
N ARG A 82 7.87 -22.44 -5.78
CA ARG A 82 8.80 -23.53 -6.12
C ARG A 82 9.27 -24.22 -4.83
N GLU A 83 9.25 -25.56 -4.83
CA GLU A 83 9.78 -26.38 -3.73
C GLU A 83 11.25 -26.03 -3.43
N GLY A 84 11.60 -25.95 -2.14
CA GLY A 84 12.93 -25.52 -1.67
C GLY A 84 13.19 -24.01 -1.74
N VAL A 85 12.30 -23.21 -2.33
CA VAL A 85 12.50 -21.76 -2.49
C VAL A 85 11.54 -20.99 -1.59
N TYR A 86 12.08 -20.02 -0.84
CA TYR A 86 11.34 -19.27 0.17
C TYR A 86 11.49 -17.74 0.00
N HIS A 87 10.40 -17.03 0.26
CA HIS A 87 10.45 -15.62 0.60
C HIS A 87 10.78 -15.49 2.08
N VAL A 88 11.94 -14.90 2.36
CA VAL A 88 12.34 -14.49 3.72
C VAL A 88 12.24 -12.98 3.80
N VAL A 89 11.33 -12.49 4.64
CA VAL A 89 11.04 -11.07 4.86
C VAL A 89 11.39 -10.74 6.30
N PHE A 90 12.14 -9.67 6.50
CA PHE A 90 12.45 -9.13 7.82
C PHE A 90 12.55 -7.60 7.72
N SER A 91 12.26 -6.90 8.83
CA SER A 91 12.39 -5.44 8.89
C SER A 91 13.85 -5.01 8.93
N TYR A 92 14.12 -3.83 8.36
CA TYR A 92 15.42 -3.16 8.38
C TYR A 92 15.25 -1.65 8.55
N CYS A 93 16.28 -0.96 9.06
CA CYS A 93 16.25 0.50 9.21
C CYS A 93 16.63 1.23 7.92
N GLU A 94 17.70 0.78 7.26
CA GLU A 94 18.22 1.39 6.03
C GLU A 94 18.50 0.30 5.00
N GLU A 95 18.26 0.57 3.72
CA GLU A 95 18.25 -0.47 2.67
C GLU A 95 19.62 -1.15 2.52
N GLN A 96 20.72 -0.39 2.48
CA GLN A 96 22.05 -0.99 2.30
C GLN A 96 22.46 -1.84 3.50
N GLU A 97 22.10 -1.40 4.71
CA GLU A 97 22.27 -2.18 5.92
C GLU A 97 21.46 -3.48 5.84
N GLY A 98 20.18 -3.43 5.51
CA GLY A 98 19.32 -4.61 5.38
C GLY A 98 19.81 -5.60 4.31
N ILE A 99 20.31 -5.12 3.17
CA ILE A 99 20.92 -5.97 2.12
C ILE A 99 22.17 -6.67 2.66
N TYR A 100 23.02 -5.95 3.40
CA TYR A 100 24.21 -6.54 4.01
C TYR A 100 23.83 -7.59 5.05
N THR A 101 22.88 -7.26 5.95
CA THR A 101 22.34 -8.13 6.98
C THR A 101 21.77 -9.42 6.39
N ALA A 102 20.99 -9.35 5.31
CA ALA A 102 20.47 -10.53 4.61
C ALA A 102 21.61 -11.47 4.16
N LYS A 103 22.65 -10.90 3.52
CA LYS A 103 23.81 -11.68 3.05
C LYS A 103 24.63 -12.24 4.20
N ALA A 104 24.81 -11.48 5.28
CA ALA A 104 25.52 -11.93 6.48
C ALA A 104 24.79 -13.09 7.16
N ALA A 105 23.47 -13.00 7.29
CA ALA A 105 22.65 -14.06 7.87
C ALA A 105 22.76 -15.37 7.08
N VAL A 106 22.78 -15.30 5.73
CA VAL A 106 23.04 -16.48 4.88
C VAL A 106 24.45 -17.04 5.07
N ARG A 107 25.49 -16.19 5.15
CA ARG A 107 26.87 -16.64 5.42
C ARG A 107 27.01 -17.35 6.78
N ILE A 108 26.36 -16.81 7.81
CA ILE A 108 26.36 -17.41 9.15
C ILE A 108 25.64 -18.76 9.12
N ALA A 109 24.47 -18.82 8.50
CA ALA A 109 23.73 -20.07 8.33
C ALA A 109 24.57 -21.14 7.61
N ASP A 110 25.22 -20.79 6.51
CA ASP A 110 26.14 -21.68 5.78
C ASP A 110 27.31 -22.17 6.66
N ALA A 111 27.92 -21.29 7.45
CA ALA A 111 28.97 -21.66 8.39
C ALA A 111 28.47 -22.60 9.50
N LEU A 112 27.26 -22.35 10.01
CA LEU A 112 26.59 -23.22 10.99
C LEU A 112 26.30 -24.61 10.42
N VAL A 113 25.91 -24.71 9.14
CA VAL A 113 25.71 -25.99 8.46
C VAL A 113 27.03 -26.73 8.29
N LYS A 114 28.08 -26.04 7.82
CA LYS A 114 29.41 -26.62 7.54
C LYS A 114 30.24 -26.89 8.79
N GLY A 115 29.84 -26.34 9.94
CA GLY A 115 30.60 -26.43 11.19
C GLY A 115 31.90 -25.62 11.16
N THR A 116 31.97 -24.56 10.35
CA THR A 116 33.13 -23.69 10.26
C THR A 116 33.07 -22.58 11.32
N GLN A 117 34.23 -22.13 11.78
CA GLN A 117 34.30 -20.98 12.69
C GLN A 117 33.88 -19.70 11.96
N TYR A 118 33.05 -18.89 12.60
CA TYR A 118 32.56 -17.64 12.04
C TYR A 118 32.57 -16.54 13.12
N ASP A 119 33.02 -15.34 12.75
CA ASP A 119 33.10 -14.18 13.64
C ASP A 119 32.06 -13.13 13.26
N ILE A 120 30.93 -13.12 13.97
CA ILE A 120 29.82 -12.21 13.73
C ILE A 120 30.14 -10.76 14.09
N LYS A 121 31.20 -10.50 14.88
CA LYS A 121 31.51 -9.14 15.34
C LYS A 121 31.80 -8.19 14.18
N LYS A 122 32.47 -8.70 13.14
CA LYS A 122 32.76 -7.95 11.92
C LYS A 122 31.49 -7.56 11.17
N ASP A 123 30.52 -8.47 11.09
CA ASP A 123 29.24 -8.17 10.45
C ASP A 123 28.47 -7.13 11.28
N ILE A 124 28.43 -7.26 12.61
CA ILE A 124 27.76 -6.30 13.51
C ILE A 124 28.38 -4.89 13.37
N GLU A 125 29.71 -4.78 13.33
CA GLU A 125 30.40 -3.50 13.14
C GLU A 125 30.09 -2.87 11.78
N GLU A 126 30.03 -3.67 10.71
CA GLU A 126 29.73 -3.19 9.36
C GLU A 126 28.26 -2.78 9.21
N ILE A 127 27.33 -3.58 9.76
CA ILE A 127 25.90 -3.27 9.86
C ILE A 127 25.72 -1.91 10.56
N LYS A 128 26.36 -1.76 11.72
CA LYS A 128 26.34 -0.50 12.47
C LYS A 128 26.93 0.65 11.64
N ARG A 129 28.06 0.44 10.96
CA ARG A 129 28.68 1.47 10.11
C ARG A 129 27.76 1.90 8.96
N LEU A 130 27.09 0.97 8.30
CA LEU A 130 26.13 1.25 7.21
C LEU A 130 24.93 2.03 7.74
N TRP A 131 24.35 1.59 8.86
CA TRP A 131 23.26 2.30 9.52
C TRP A 131 23.64 3.74 9.89
N TYR A 132 24.79 3.95 10.55
CA TYR A 132 25.23 5.31 10.92
C TYR A 132 25.54 6.20 9.73
N LYS A 133 25.95 5.63 8.60
CA LYS A 133 26.25 6.37 7.36
C LYS A 133 24.97 6.88 6.69
N GLU A 134 23.89 6.11 6.76
CA GLU A 134 22.66 6.38 6.00
C GLU A 134 21.53 6.95 6.85
N ARG A 135 21.51 6.72 8.16
CA ARG A 135 20.45 7.25 9.03
C ARG A 135 20.39 8.78 8.98
N LEU A 136 19.18 9.29 9.17
CA LEU A 136 18.96 10.72 9.33
C LEU A 136 19.76 11.26 10.53
N ARG A 137 20.25 12.50 10.40
CA ARG A 137 20.83 13.19 11.56
C ARG A 137 19.84 13.29 12.71
N PRO A 138 20.31 13.32 13.97
CA PRO A 138 19.43 13.33 15.15
C PRO A 138 18.38 14.44 15.14
N ASP A 139 18.75 15.65 14.71
CA ASP A 139 17.83 16.76 14.55
C ASP A 139 16.71 16.39 13.55
N ILE A 140 17.06 16.04 12.31
CA ILE A 140 16.05 15.68 11.30
C ILE A 140 15.19 14.49 11.74
N ASN A 141 15.79 13.50 12.41
CA ASN A 141 15.05 12.38 12.99
C ASN A 141 14.04 12.82 14.08
N ASP A 142 14.36 13.83 14.88
CA ASP A 142 13.43 14.41 15.85
C ASP A 142 12.23 15.08 15.15
N LEU A 143 12.46 15.76 14.01
CA LEU A 143 11.39 16.31 13.17
C LEU A 143 10.50 15.21 12.61
N VAL A 144 11.09 14.15 12.08
CA VAL A 144 10.36 12.99 11.53
C VAL A 144 9.50 12.33 12.61
N THR A 145 10.10 12.08 13.79
CA THR A 145 9.40 11.52 14.95
C THR A 145 8.20 12.37 15.35
N GLU A 146 8.39 13.68 15.35
CA GLU A 146 7.38 14.64 15.76
C GLU A 146 6.28 14.85 14.68
N ALA A 147 6.61 14.70 13.40
CA ALA A 147 5.66 14.65 12.29
C ALA A 147 4.77 13.40 12.39
N TYR A 148 5.35 12.22 12.67
CA TYR A 148 4.58 10.98 12.84
C TYR A 148 3.59 11.03 14.01
N LYS A 149 3.95 11.67 15.14
CA LYS A 149 3.00 11.89 16.25
C LYS A 149 1.78 12.70 15.83
N ARG A 150 1.93 13.60 14.85
CA ARG A 150 0.84 14.40 14.26
C ARG A 150 0.22 13.77 13.02
N GLN A 151 0.58 12.53 12.68
CA GLN A 151 0.09 11.81 11.49
C GLN A 151 0.43 12.52 10.16
N ILE A 152 1.48 13.36 10.16
CA ILE A 152 1.98 14.04 8.96
C ILE A 152 2.85 13.04 8.18
N PRO A 153 2.55 12.78 6.90
CA PRO A 153 3.38 11.93 6.05
C PRO A 153 4.81 12.43 5.96
N VAL A 154 5.76 11.51 5.93
CA VAL A 154 7.18 11.83 5.73
C VAL A 154 7.69 11.04 4.54
N THR A 155 8.32 11.73 3.59
CA THR A 155 9.04 11.09 2.48
C THR A 155 10.49 11.55 2.51
N ARG A 156 11.42 10.60 2.60
CA ARG A 156 12.85 10.88 2.40
C ARG A 156 13.11 11.08 0.92
N LEU A 157 13.80 12.15 0.56
CA LEU A 157 14.02 12.51 -0.85
C LEU A 157 15.33 11.97 -1.39
N ASP A 158 16.35 11.92 -0.54
CA ASP A 158 17.67 11.43 -0.88
C ASP A 158 18.45 10.99 0.38
N SER A 159 19.73 10.66 0.20
CA SER A 159 20.65 10.32 1.28
C SER A 159 21.16 11.53 2.07
N SER A 160 20.88 12.78 1.64
CA SER A 160 21.40 14.03 2.22
C SER A 160 20.45 14.70 3.22
N ASP A 161 19.79 13.90 4.05
CA ASP A 161 18.84 14.34 5.10
C ASP A 161 17.66 15.19 4.61
N ALA A 162 17.46 15.31 3.29
CA ALA A 162 16.34 16.05 2.73
C ALA A 162 15.05 15.24 2.91
N ILE A 163 14.07 15.86 3.57
CA ILE A 163 12.77 15.25 3.82
C ILE A 163 11.65 16.15 3.31
N GLN A 164 10.58 15.50 2.86
CA GLN A 164 9.30 16.10 2.60
C GLN A 164 8.35 15.73 3.75
N LEU A 165 7.69 16.74 4.29
CA LEU A 165 6.57 16.59 5.24
C LEU A 165 5.26 16.91 4.52
N GLY A 166 4.26 16.03 4.59
CA GLY A 166 2.98 16.19 3.87
C GLY A 166 3.05 15.82 2.39
N TYR A 167 1.94 16.02 1.68
CA TYR A 167 1.78 15.67 0.26
C TYR A 167 1.28 16.85 -0.58
N GLY A 168 1.61 16.81 -1.88
CA GLY A 168 1.08 17.72 -2.89
C GLY A 168 1.32 19.19 -2.54
N ALA A 169 0.31 20.03 -2.77
CA ALA A 169 0.30 21.45 -2.46
C ALA A 169 0.41 21.78 -0.96
N ARG A 170 0.19 20.80 -0.08
CA ARG A 170 0.26 20.98 1.38
C ARG A 170 1.62 20.60 1.96
N GLN A 171 2.53 20.08 1.15
CA GLN A 171 3.83 19.62 1.62
C GLN A 171 4.75 20.78 2.05
N LYS A 172 5.77 20.44 2.83
CA LYS A 172 6.90 21.30 3.19
C LYS A 172 8.20 20.52 2.99
N LEU A 173 9.12 21.10 2.22
CA LEU A 173 10.47 20.59 2.04
C LEU A 173 11.36 21.07 3.18
N ILE A 174 12.11 20.15 3.79
CA ILE A 174 13.14 20.46 4.77
C ILE A 174 14.48 19.98 4.21
N ASP A 175 15.41 20.93 4.12
CA ASP A 175 16.81 20.70 3.72
C ASP A 175 17.73 20.94 4.93
N ALA A 176 18.85 20.22 4.97
CA ALA A 176 19.79 20.01 6.07
C ALA A 176 20.52 21.28 6.57
N THR A 177 20.14 22.46 6.08
CA THR A 177 20.71 23.79 6.39
C THR A 177 19.93 24.56 7.45
N LEU A 178 18.91 23.97 8.09
CA LEU A 178 18.22 24.59 9.21
C LEU A 178 19.21 25.02 10.31
N ASP A 179 19.18 26.31 10.63
CA ASP A 179 20.05 26.94 11.60
C ASP A 179 19.83 26.34 13.00
N ARG A 180 20.92 26.09 13.73
CA ARG A 180 20.91 25.25 14.94
C ARG A 180 20.39 25.97 16.17
N ASP A 181 20.34 27.29 16.14
CA ASP A 181 20.00 28.10 17.31
C ASP A 181 18.47 28.12 17.55
N GLY A 182 18.04 27.55 18.67
CA GLY A 182 16.62 27.46 19.05
C GLY A 182 15.85 26.31 18.40
N TYR A 183 16.55 25.26 17.94
CA TYR A 183 15.96 24.07 17.33
C TYR A 183 15.06 23.30 18.32
N GLU A 184 13.76 23.28 18.04
CA GLU A 184 12.77 22.45 18.73
C GLU A 184 11.80 21.86 17.69
N ALA A 185 11.94 20.56 17.40
CA ALA A 185 11.14 19.87 16.39
C ALA A 185 9.63 20.15 16.52
N LYS A 186 9.11 20.12 17.75
CA LYS A 186 7.70 20.41 18.04
C LYS A 186 7.27 21.79 17.54
N LYS A 187 8.03 22.83 17.85
CA LYS A 187 7.72 24.22 17.46
C LYS A 187 7.82 24.42 15.95
N ILE A 188 8.77 23.74 15.31
CA ILE A 188 8.93 23.78 13.85
C ILE A 188 7.70 23.16 13.18
N VAL A 189 7.32 21.95 13.60
CA VAL A 189 6.15 21.28 13.02
C VAL A 189 4.86 22.06 13.30
N ASP A 190 4.67 22.62 14.51
CA ASP A 190 3.52 23.48 14.82
C ASP A 190 3.43 24.71 13.91
N ARG A 191 4.59 25.31 13.57
CA ARG A 191 4.64 26.46 12.66
C ARG A 191 4.34 26.07 11.21
N LEU A 192 4.88 24.94 10.76
CA LEU A 192 4.73 24.45 9.39
C LEU A 192 3.31 23.94 9.11
N PHE A 193 2.69 23.32 10.12
CA PHE A 193 1.39 22.66 10.03
C PHE A 193 0.50 23.04 11.23
N PRO A 194 -0.05 24.27 11.26
CA PRO A 194 -0.85 24.76 12.38
C PRO A 194 -2.21 24.03 12.46
N GLY A 195 -2.22 22.85 13.08
CA GLY A 195 -3.38 21.97 13.21
C GLY A 195 -3.73 21.16 11.95
N SER A 196 -2.85 21.14 10.95
CA SER A 196 -3.00 20.36 9.72
C SER A 196 -2.13 19.10 9.77
N ASP A 197 -2.54 18.06 9.06
CA ASP A 197 -1.76 16.83 8.84
C ASP A 197 -0.92 16.88 7.54
N GLY A 198 -0.99 17.99 6.80
CA GLY A 198 -0.24 18.17 5.56
C GLY A 198 -0.71 17.29 4.40
N ARG A 199 -1.87 16.62 4.50
CA ARG A 199 -2.38 15.70 3.48
C ARG A 199 -3.29 16.39 2.49
N ILE A 200 -3.13 16.10 1.21
CA ILE A 200 -4.16 16.36 0.20
C ILE A 200 -5.15 15.19 0.16
N PRO A 201 -6.41 15.39 -0.31
CA PRO A 201 -7.33 14.29 -0.54
C PRO A 201 -6.77 13.28 -1.55
N ILE A 202 -6.90 11.99 -1.24
CA ILE A 202 -6.50 10.86 -2.08
C ILE A 202 -7.71 9.95 -2.30
N VAL A 203 -7.99 9.64 -3.57
CA VAL A 203 -8.87 8.54 -3.96
C VAL A 203 -8.04 7.43 -4.60
N ALA A 204 -8.02 6.26 -3.97
CA ALA A 204 -7.26 5.10 -4.44
C ALA A 204 -8.17 4.10 -5.14
N ILE A 205 -7.80 3.63 -6.33
CA ILE A 205 -8.65 2.78 -7.18
C ILE A 205 -7.92 1.48 -7.50
N THR A 206 -8.54 0.35 -7.17
CA THR A 206 -8.05 -0.97 -7.55
C THR A 206 -9.13 -1.85 -8.14
N GLY A 207 -8.70 -2.93 -8.78
CA GLY A 207 -9.52 -3.97 -9.38
C GLY A 207 -8.79 -4.63 -10.54
N THR A 208 -9.38 -5.67 -11.14
CA THR A 208 -8.82 -6.29 -12.34
C THR A 208 -9.04 -5.37 -13.54
N HIS A 209 -10.26 -4.88 -13.73
CA HIS A 209 -10.62 -3.97 -14.83
C HIS A 209 -11.25 -2.66 -14.37
N GLY A 210 -11.15 -1.64 -15.22
CA GLY A 210 -11.87 -0.38 -15.08
C GLY A 210 -11.21 0.66 -14.20
N LYS A 211 -9.98 0.42 -13.68
CA LYS A 211 -9.29 1.43 -12.86
C LYS A 211 -9.06 2.70 -13.69
N THR A 212 -8.53 2.57 -14.90
CA THR A 212 -8.19 3.67 -15.81
C THR A 212 -9.40 4.53 -16.18
N ILE A 213 -10.55 3.90 -16.51
CA ILE A 213 -11.79 4.64 -16.81
C ILE A 213 -12.28 5.36 -15.55
N THR A 214 -12.34 4.67 -14.42
CA THR A 214 -12.79 5.22 -13.14
C THR A 214 -11.90 6.39 -12.70
N THR A 215 -10.57 6.23 -12.77
CA THR A 215 -9.57 7.25 -12.45
C THR A 215 -9.76 8.48 -13.32
N ARG A 216 -9.83 8.32 -14.64
CA ARG A 216 -9.93 9.47 -15.56
C ARG A 216 -11.24 10.22 -15.42
N LEU A 217 -12.35 9.50 -15.26
CA LEU A 217 -13.65 10.10 -15.04
C LEU A 217 -13.68 10.90 -13.73
N LEU A 218 -13.20 10.29 -12.64
CA LEU A 218 -13.12 10.96 -11.35
C LEU A 218 -12.14 12.15 -11.38
N ALA A 219 -10.98 12.01 -12.01
CA ALA A 219 -10.02 13.10 -12.16
C ALA A 219 -10.63 14.29 -12.92
N GLN A 220 -11.42 14.04 -13.96
CA GLN A 220 -12.12 15.10 -14.67
C GLN A 220 -13.20 15.77 -13.79
N MET A 221 -13.92 15.02 -12.96
CA MET A 221 -14.88 15.59 -11.99
C MET A 221 -14.18 16.48 -10.97
N VAL A 222 -13.03 16.04 -10.45
CA VAL A 222 -12.21 16.78 -9.49
C VAL A 222 -11.67 18.08 -10.11
N GLN A 223 -11.21 18.04 -11.37
CA GLN A 223 -10.78 19.23 -12.09
C GLN A 223 -11.92 20.20 -12.37
N HIS A 224 -13.09 19.72 -12.80
CA HIS A 224 -14.28 20.55 -12.97
C HIS A 224 -14.78 21.14 -11.66
N ALA A 225 -14.44 20.54 -10.51
CA ALA A 225 -14.68 21.10 -9.19
C ALA A 225 -13.68 22.20 -8.79
N GLY A 226 -12.66 22.45 -9.63
CA GLY A 226 -11.70 23.55 -9.47
C GLY A 226 -10.38 23.15 -8.81
N PHE A 227 -10.12 21.87 -8.56
CA PHE A 227 -8.87 21.41 -7.96
C PHE A 227 -7.81 21.10 -9.00
N ASN A 228 -6.56 21.44 -8.69
CA ASN A 228 -5.44 20.88 -9.41
C ASN A 228 -5.29 19.39 -9.11
N THR A 229 -5.53 18.55 -10.12
CA THR A 229 -5.65 17.10 -9.93
C THR A 229 -4.43 16.38 -10.48
N GLY A 230 -3.83 15.53 -9.65
CA GLY A 230 -2.80 14.59 -10.06
C GLY A 230 -3.37 13.17 -10.10
N TYR A 231 -3.10 12.41 -11.16
CA TYR A 231 -3.64 11.05 -11.26
C TYR A 231 -2.75 10.08 -12.02
N THR A 232 -2.91 8.80 -11.72
CA THR A 232 -2.16 7.70 -12.36
C THR A 232 -3.08 6.70 -13.04
N THR A 233 -2.64 6.20 -14.19
CA THR A 233 -3.41 5.28 -15.05
C THR A 233 -2.49 4.20 -15.63
N ALA A 234 -3.03 3.26 -16.39
CA ALA A 234 -2.25 2.21 -17.04
C ALA A 234 -1.27 2.74 -18.13
N ASP A 235 -1.40 4.01 -18.55
CA ASP A 235 -0.56 4.60 -19.61
C ASP A 235 0.21 5.85 -19.21
N GLY A 236 -0.02 6.39 -18.02
CA GLY A 236 0.84 7.45 -17.54
C GLY A 236 0.41 8.12 -16.26
N VAL A 237 1.26 9.07 -15.88
CA VAL A 237 1.08 10.01 -14.79
C VAL A 237 0.66 11.35 -15.39
N TYR A 238 -0.35 11.96 -14.79
CA TYR A 238 -0.93 13.21 -15.29
C TYR A 238 -1.11 14.22 -14.16
N VAL A 239 -0.85 15.49 -14.46
CA VAL A 239 -1.23 16.63 -13.61
C VAL A 239 -2.04 17.59 -14.46
N ASN A 240 -3.28 17.88 -14.07
CA ASN A 240 -4.21 18.72 -14.82
C ASN A 240 -4.36 18.30 -16.30
N ASN A 241 -4.50 17.00 -16.54
CA ASN A 241 -4.56 16.35 -17.87
C ASN A 241 -3.29 16.48 -18.73
N VAL A 242 -2.22 17.08 -18.22
CA VAL A 242 -0.92 17.08 -18.89
C VAL A 242 -0.18 15.79 -18.53
N LEU A 243 0.20 15.00 -19.54
CA LEU A 243 1.02 13.81 -19.37
C LEU A 243 2.43 14.24 -18.94
N ILE A 244 2.85 13.84 -17.75
CA ILE A 244 4.19 14.17 -17.21
C ILE A 244 5.14 12.97 -17.26
N ASN A 245 4.61 11.75 -17.28
CA ASN A 245 5.39 10.54 -17.43
C ASN A 245 4.55 9.47 -18.15
N GLU A 246 5.07 8.91 -19.25
CA GLU A 246 4.41 7.87 -20.04
C GLU A 246 4.82 6.47 -19.56
N GLY A 247 3.85 5.55 -19.50
CA GLY A 247 4.07 4.15 -19.14
C GLY A 247 3.06 3.64 -18.11
N ASP A 248 3.13 2.35 -17.76
CA ASP A 248 2.29 1.79 -16.70
C ASP A 248 2.57 2.49 -15.36
N ALA A 249 1.62 3.31 -14.94
CA ALA A 249 1.74 4.16 -13.78
C ALA A 249 0.84 3.72 -12.61
N ALA A 250 0.27 2.51 -12.66
CA ALA A 250 -0.60 2.01 -11.59
C ALA A 250 0.18 1.47 -10.36
N GLY A 251 1.38 2.00 -10.09
CA GLY A 251 2.25 1.55 -9.00
C GLY A 251 2.75 2.69 -8.10
N PRO A 252 3.37 2.35 -6.95
CA PRO A 252 3.75 3.34 -5.94
C PRO A 252 4.72 4.42 -6.42
N TYR A 253 5.68 4.09 -7.29
CA TYR A 253 6.63 5.07 -7.83
C TYR A 253 5.92 6.23 -8.54
N SER A 254 4.98 5.92 -9.41
CA SER A 254 4.19 6.90 -10.14
C SER A 254 3.27 7.72 -9.24
N ALA A 255 2.68 7.07 -8.23
CA ALA A 255 1.92 7.77 -7.20
C ALA A 255 2.79 8.74 -6.38
N GLN A 256 4.04 8.39 -6.08
CA GLN A 256 4.97 9.29 -5.40
C GLN A 256 5.29 10.54 -6.24
N LEU A 257 5.35 10.44 -7.57
CA LEU A 257 5.52 11.62 -8.43
C LEU A 257 4.37 12.63 -8.22
N ILE A 258 3.13 12.14 -8.14
CA ILE A 258 1.96 12.97 -7.84
C ILE A 258 2.03 13.57 -6.43
N LEU A 259 2.35 12.76 -5.42
CA LEU A 259 2.40 13.19 -4.01
C LEU A 259 3.56 14.15 -3.72
N LYS A 260 4.58 14.20 -4.58
CA LYS A 260 5.72 15.12 -4.54
C LYS A 260 5.46 16.42 -5.31
N ASP A 261 4.45 16.48 -6.18
CA ASP A 261 4.18 17.64 -7.01
C ASP A 261 3.40 18.72 -6.21
N THR A 262 4.02 19.89 -6.01
CA THR A 262 3.43 21.00 -5.24
C THR A 262 2.22 21.65 -5.91
N ALA A 263 1.95 21.39 -7.18
CA ALA A 263 0.75 21.87 -7.85
C ALA A 263 -0.48 21.03 -7.50
N VAL A 264 -0.31 19.77 -7.06
CA VAL A 264 -1.43 18.84 -6.87
C VAL A 264 -2.17 19.10 -5.56
N GLU A 265 -3.46 19.37 -5.65
CA GLU A 265 -4.36 19.61 -4.51
C GLU A 265 -5.26 18.41 -4.20
N PHE A 266 -5.43 17.50 -5.16
CA PHE A 266 -6.24 16.28 -5.05
C PHE A 266 -5.62 15.17 -5.89
N ALA A 267 -5.42 13.98 -5.32
CA ALA A 267 -4.83 12.84 -6.00
C ALA A 267 -5.86 11.73 -6.32
N VAL A 268 -5.83 11.19 -7.54
CA VAL A 268 -6.61 10.00 -7.94
C VAL A 268 -5.65 8.91 -8.42
N LEU A 269 -5.43 7.89 -7.60
CA LEU A 269 -4.30 6.97 -7.77
C LEU A 269 -4.79 5.56 -8.12
N ALA A 270 -4.41 5.06 -9.29
CA ALA A 270 -4.62 3.66 -9.64
C ALA A 270 -3.60 2.76 -8.92
N CYS A 271 -4.07 1.66 -8.33
CA CYS A 271 -3.28 0.69 -7.60
C CYS A 271 -3.43 -0.70 -8.23
N ALA A 272 -2.47 -1.09 -9.07
CA ALA A 272 -2.41 -2.41 -9.68
C ALA A 272 -1.81 -3.46 -8.74
N ARG A 273 -2.16 -4.73 -8.97
CA ARG A 273 -1.68 -5.87 -8.17
C ARG A 273 -0.16 -5.92 -8.09
N GLY A 274 0.52 -5.80 -9.24
CA GLY A 274 1.98 -5.85 -9.28
C GLY A 274 2.64 -4.74 -8.46
N GLY A 275 2.06 -3.53 -8.45
CA GLY A 275 2.53 -2.43 -7.61
C GLY A 275 2.38 -2.73 -6.12
N LEU A 276 1.20 -3.23 -5.72
CA LEU A 276 0.90 -3.61 -4.33
C LEU A 276 1.84 -4.70 -3.82
N LEU A 277 2.08 -5.74 -4.61
CA LEU A 277 2.94 -6.86 -4.22
C LEU A 277 4.43 -6.48 -4.17
N ARG A 278 4.89 -5.64 -5.09
CA ARG A 278 6.31 -5.24 -5.15
C ARG A 278 6.69 -4.20 -4.11
N SER A 279 5.80 -3.24 -3.84
CA SER A 279 6.18 -2.03 -3.10
C SER A 279 5.07 -1.45 -2.22
N GLY A 280 3.94 -2.15 -2.05
CA GLY A 280 2.83 -1.68 -1.23
C GLY A 280 2.13 -0.46 -1.83
N LEU A 281 1.81 0.51 -0.99
CA LEU A 281 1.19 1.79 -1.37
C LEU A 281 2.18 2.95 -1.21
N ALA A 282 2.00 4.01 -1.98
CA ALA A 282 2.78 5.25 -1.87
C ALA A 282 2.32 6.18 -0.75
N PHE A 283 1.18 5.86 -0.13
CA PHE A 283 0.52 6.63 0.91
C PHE A 283 0.08 5.67 2.01
N ASP A 284 -0.01 6.20 3.22
CA ASP A 284 -0.39 5.50 4.44
C ASP A 284 -1.87 5.64 4.80
N ALA A 285 -2.58 6.60 4.20
CA ALA A 285 -4.02 6.78 4.35
C ALA A 285 -4.65 7.48 3.15
N CYS A 286 -5.92 7.19 2.86
CA CYS A 286 -6.73 7.89 1.86
C CYS A 286 -8.15 8.20 2.35
N GLU A 287 -8.80 9.19 1.73
CA GLU A 287 -10.19 9.60 1.99
C GLU A 287 -11.19 8.58 1.44
N CYS A 288 -10.86 7.97 0.31
CA CYS A 288 -11.72 7.04 -0.37
C CYS A 288 -10.91 5.97 -1.10
N ALA A 289 -11.38 4.73 -1.01
CA ALA A 289 -10.92 3.64 -1.87
C ALA A 289 -12.06 3.17 -2.75
N VAL A 290 -11.75 2.74 -3.96
CA VAL A 290 -12.69 2.11 -4.89
C VAL A 290 -12.13 0.74 -5.29
N VAL A 291 -12.95 -0.29 -5.13
CA VAL A 291 -12.65 -1.64 -5.64
C VAL A 291 -13.64 -1.97 -6.74
N THR A 292 -13.16 -2.10 -7.98
CA THR A 292 -14.06 -2.24 -9.13
C THR A 292 -14.58 -3.67 -9.31
N ASN A 293 -13.69 -4.65 -9.51
CA ASN A 293 -14.01 -6.06 -9.68
C ASN A 293 -12.77 -6.92 -9.46
N LEU A 294 -12.99 -8.22 -9.29
CA LEU A 294 -11.97 -9.26 -9.23
C LEU A 294 -12.18 -10.28 -10.35
N GLY A 295 -11.38 -10.15 -11.40
CA GLY A 295 -11.26 -11.12 -12.49
C GLY A 295 -10.03 -12.03 -12.34
N GLY A 296 -10.07 -13.21 -12.97
CA GLY A 296 -9.00 -14.20 -12.97
C GLY A 296 -7.80 -13.88 -13.89
N ASP A 297 -7.78 -12.71 -14.52
CA ASP A 297 -6.68 -12.32 -15.40
C ASP A 297 -5.36 -12.19 -14.64
N GLY A 298 -4.31 -12.76 -15.21
CA GLY A 298 -2.98 -12.74 -14.62
C GLY A 298 -2.79 -13.66 -13.40
N LEU A 299 -3.73 -14.55 -13.06
CA LEU A 299 -3.48 -15.62 -12.09
C LEU A 299 -2.28 -16.47 -12.54
N GLY A 300 -1.40 -16.82 -11.59
CA GLY A 300 -0.11 -17.46 -11.83
C GLY A 300 1.07 -16.49 -11.94
N LEU A 301 0.81 -15.18 -12.02
CA LEU A 301 1.85 -14.14 -11.96
C LEU A 301 2.00 -13.59 -10.52
N ASP A 302 3.22 -13.17 -10.18
CA ASP A 302 3.57 -12.53 -8.90
C ASP A 302 3.11 -13.32 -7.65
N SER A 303 3.14 -14.66 -7.71
CA SER A 303 2.74 -15.56 -6.62
C SER A 303 1.25 -15.51 -6.23
N THR A 304 0.38 -14.91 -7.07
CA THR A 304 -1.08 -14.96 -6.91
C THR A 304 -1.68 -16.02 -7.83
N HIS A 305 -2.06 -17.17 -7.27
CA HIS A 305 -2.54 -18.33 -8.02
C HIS A 305 -4.06 -18.50 -7.93
N THR A 306 -4.73 -17.86 -6.97
CA THR A 306 -6.20 -17.90 -6.84
C THR A 306 -6.81 -16.50 -6.76
N ILE A 307 -8.11 -16.40 -7.05
CA ILE A 307 -8.84 -15.12 -6.99
C ILE A 307 -8.94 -14.64 -5.54
N GLU A 308 -9.01 -15.54 -4.55
CA GLU A 308 -9.03 -15.19 -3.13
C GLU A 308 -7.70 -14.57 -2.68
N GLN A 309 -6.57 -15.06 -3.21
CA GLN A 309 -5.27 -14.40 -2.99
C GLN A 309 -5.24 -13.02 -3.62
N LEU A 310 -5.79 -12.86 -4.84
CA LEU A 310 -5.91 -11.56 -5.49
C LEU A 310 -6.79 -10.59 -4.68
N ALA A 311 -7.92 -11.08 -4.14
CA ALA A 311 -8.81 -10.33 -3.28
C ALA A 311 -8.05 -9.81 -2.04
N LYS A 312 -7.28 -10.69 -1.39
CA LYS A 312 -6.45 -10.33 -0.22
C LYS A 312 -5.37 -9.29 -0.53
N VAL A 313 -4.75 -9.35 -1.71
CA VAL A 313 -3.77 -8.32 -2.12
C VAL A 313 -4.47 -6.98 -2.33
N LYS A 314 -5.65 -6.99 -2.95
CA LYS A 314 -6.38 -5.77 -3.29
C LYS A 314 -7.12 -5.17 -2.10
N SER A 315 -7.46 -5.95 -1.07
CA SER A 315 -8.11 -5.47 0.15
C SER A 315 -7.24 -4.50 0.95
N VAL A 316 -5.92 -4.51 0.75
CA VAL A 316 -4.99 -3.50 1.29
C VAL A 316 -5.44 -2.08 0.95
N VAL A 317 -6.04 -1.85 -0.23
CA VAL A 317 -6.46 -0.51 -0.65
C VAL A 317 -7.64 0.02 0.20
N PRO A 318 -8.80 -0.66 0.30
CA PRO A 318 -9.89 -0.22 1.17
C PRO A 318 -9.56 -0.30 2.68
N GLU A 319 -8.65 -1.18 3.10
CA GLU A 319 -8.15 -1.21 4.50
C GLU A 319 -7.32 0.02 4.87
N THR A 320 -6.79 0.76 3.88
CA THR A 320 -6.00 2.00 4.07
C THR A 320 -6.87 3.26 4.18
N VAL A 321 -8.20 3.14 4.05
CA VAL A 321 -9.10 4.28 4.17
C VAL A 321 -9.15 4.77 5.61
N ARG A 322 -8.96 6.08 5.82
CA ARG A 322 -8.98 6.67 7.16
C ARG A 322 -10.37 6.63 7.80
N GLU A 323 -10.41 6.81 9.12
CA GLU A 323 -11.66 6.98 9.85
C GLU A 323 -12.48 8.15 9.29
N GLY A 324 -13.79 7.92 9.08
CA GLY A 324 -14.70 8.85 8.42
C GLY A 324 -14.57 8.93 6.89
N GLY A 325 -13.62 8.22 6.28
CA GLY A 325 -13.54 8.00 4.83
C GLY A 325 -14.47 6.89 4.34
N TYR A 326 -14.43 6.58 3.03
CA TYR A 326 -15.29 5.56 2.41
C TYR A 326 -14.53 4.48 1.62
N ALA A 327 -14.88 3.21 1.82
CA ALA A 327 -14.58 2.13 0.90
C ALA A 327 -15.77 1.89 -0.03
N ILE A 328 -15.60 2.16 -1.33
CA ILE A 328 -16.60 1.93 -2.37
C ILE A 328 -16.38 0.56 -2.98
N LEU A 329 -17.36 -0.33 -2.80
CA LEU A 329 -17.27 -1.74 -3.13
C LEU A 329 -18.36 -2.14 -4.12
N ASN A 330 -17.99 -3.07 -5.00
CA ASN A 330 -18.92 -3.72 -5.92
C ASN A 330 -19.83 -4.68 -5.14
N ALA A 331 -21.13 -4.38 -5.08
CA ALA A 331 -22.10 -5.26 -4.45
C ALA A 331 -22.40 -6.50 -5.33
N ASP A 332 -22.10 -6.46 -6.62
CA ASP A 332 -22.38 -7.53 -7.58
C ASP A 332 -21.21 -8.54 -7.69
N ASP A 333 -20.10 -8.29 -7.00
CA ASP A 333 -18.93 -9.18 -6.92
C ASP A 333 -18.75 -9.66 -5.47
N ASP A 334 -18.88 -10.96 -5.25
CA ASP A 334 -18.92 -11.56 -3.90
C ASP A 334 -17.63 -11.31 -3.11
N LEU A 335 -16.47 -11.38 -3.76
CA LEU A 335 -15.17 -11.22 -3.09
C LEU A 335 -14.89 -9.75 -2.80
N VAL A 336 -15.33 -8.84 -3.67
CA VAL A 336 -15.27 -7.40 -3.40
C VAL A 336 -16.24 -7.01 -2.29
N TYR A 337 -17.49 -7.49 -2.33
CA TYR A 337 -18.49 -7.22 -1.31
C TYR A 337 -18.04 -7.70 0.08
N ALA A 338 -17.40 -8.87 0.16
CA ALA A 338 -16.86 -9.42 1.40
C ALA A 338 -15.77 -8.55 2.06
N MET A 339 -15.11 -7.65 1.30
CA MET A 339 -14.10 -6.74 1.88
C MET A 339 -14.70 -5.80 2.94
N LYS A 340 -16.02 -5.56 2.91
CA LYS A 340 -16.73 -4.72 3.88
C LYS A 340 -16.52 -5.17 5.34
N ASP A 341 -16.26 -6.45 5.57
CA ASP A 341 -16.13 -7.01 6.91
C ASP A 341 -14.73 -6.75 7.53
N ASN A 342 -13.76 -6.30 6.72
CA ASN A 342 -12.37 -6.06 7.14
C ASN A 342 -11.99 -4.57 7.20
N VAL A 343 -12.88 -3.67 6.80
CA VAL A 343 -12.62 -2.22 6.84
C VAL A 343 -13.17 -1.59 8.11
N LYS A 344 -12.54 -0.50 8.55
CA LYS A 344 -12.97 0.30 9.71
C LYS A 344 -13.65 1.62 9.31
N CYS A 345 -13.65 1.94 8.03
CA CYS A 345 -14.25 3.14 7.46
C CYS A 345 -15.71 2.89 7.07
N GLU A 346 -16.38 3.93 6.55
CA GLU A 346 -17.73 3.80 6.01
C GLU A 346 -17.71 2.99 4.72
N VAL A 347 -18.80 2.27 4.44
CA VAL A 347 -18.93 1.47 3.20
C VAL A 347 -19.92 2.13 2.25
N GLY A 348 -19.49 2.35 1.01
CA GLY A 348 -20.33 2.71 -0.12
C GLY A 348 -20.51 1.51 -1.04
N LEU A 349 -21.72 1.21 -1.49
CA LEU A 349 -21.97 0.09 -2.41
C LEU A 349 -22.38 0.55 -3.80
N CYS A 350 -21.89 -0.12 -4.83
CA CYS A 350 -22.34 0.07 -6.20
C CYS A 350 -22.98 -1.21 -6.74
N SER A 351 -24.11 -1.09 -7.44
CA SER A 351 -24.75 -2.22 -8.11
C SER A 351 -25.38 -1.79 -9.43
N LEU A 352 -25.35 -2.68 -10.42
CA LEU A 352 -26.08 -2.51 -11.66
C LEU A 352 -27.57 -2.86 -11.54
N PHE A 353 -27.98 -3.44 -10.41
CA PHE A 353 -29.33 -3.97 -10.21
C PHE A 353 -30.07 -3.15 -9.13
N PRO A 354 -31.25 -2.59 -9.45
CA PRO A 354 -32.03 -1.80 -8.48
C PRO A 354 -32.54 -2.68 -7.32
N ASP A 355 -32.93 -3.92 -7.62
CA ASP A 355 -33.46 -4.89 -6.64
C ASP A 355 -32.34 -5.70 -5.93
N CYS A 356 -31.13 -5.14 -5.85
CA CYS A 356 -30.01 -5.81 -5.21
C CYS A 356 -30.23 -5.83 -3.68
N ALA A 357 -30.54 -7.01 -3.14
CA ALA A 357 -30.78 -7.19 -1.70
C ALA A 357 -29.63 -6.65 -0.82
N ARG A 358 -28.38 -6.69 -1.31
CA ARG A 358 -27.21 -6.10 -0.62
C ARG A 358 -27.33 -4.58 -0.49
N ILE A 359 -27.79 -3.90 -1.53
CA ILE A 359 -28.03 -2.45 -1.54
C ILE A 359 -29.21 -2.10 -0.63
N GLU A 360 -30.32 -2.84 -0.73
CA GLU A 360 -31.49 -2.62 0.11
C GLU A 360 -31.16 -2.74 1.60
N GLN A 361 -30.50 -3.83 2.00
CA GLN A 361 -30.09 -4.05 3.38
C GLN A 361 -29.10 -2.98 3.86
N HIS A 362 -28.13 -2.63 3.02
CA HIS A 362 -27.11 -1.62 3.34
C HIS A 362 -27.74 -0.25 3.55
N CYS A 363 -28.59 0.20 2.63
CA CYS A 363 -29.29 1.47 2.74
C CYS A 363 -30.30 1.47 3.90
N ALA A 364 -31.01 0.37 4.17
CA ALA A 364 -31.88 0.28 5.36
C ALA A 364 -31.12 0.49 6.67
N GLY A 365 -29.84 0.11 6.72
CA GLY A 365 -28.92 0.39 7.84
C GLY A 365 -28.35 1.82 7.87
N GLY A 366 -28.78 2.71 6.97
CA GLY A 366 -28.24 4.08 6.84
C GLY A 366 -27.02 4.20 5.93
N GLY A 367 -26.62 3.09 5.29
CA GLY A 367 -25.50 3.04 4.36
C GLY A 367 -25.74 3.82 3.06
N LEU A 368 -24.64 4.10 2.37
CA LEU A 368 -24.61 4.83 1.11
C LEU A 368 -24.46 3.88 -0.07
N ALA A 369 -25.21 4.11 -1.14
CA ALA A 369 -25.12 3.32 -2.37
C ALA A 369 -25.32 4.14 -3.64
N ALA A 370 -24.82 3.65 -4.76
CA ALA A 370 -25.15 4.10 -6.10
C ALA A 370 -25.62 2.93 -6.96
N PHE A 371 -26.73 3.09 -7.68
CA PHE A 371 -27.30 2.03 -8.52
C PHE A 371 -28.04 2.60 -9.72
N VAL A 372 -28.45 1.70 -10.61
CA VAL A 372 -29.28 2.02 -11.77
C VAL A 372 -30.72 1.60 -11.49
N ASP A 373 -31.66 2.49 -11.78
CA ASP A 373 -33.09 2.18 -11.77
C ASP A 373 -33.79 2.91 -12.94
N ASP A 374 -34.62 2.21 -13.69
CA ASP A 374 -35.33 2.70 -14.89
C ASP A 374 -34.49 3.57 -15.86
N GLY A 375 -33.19 3.26 -16.00
CA GLY A 375 -32.27 4.00 -16.87
C GLY A 375 -31.64 5.25 -16.24
N ASP A 376 -31.97 5.57 -14.99
CA ASP A 376 -31.37 6.63 -14.20
C ASP A 376 -30.26 6.10 -13.28
N ILE A 377 -29.21 6.90 -13.12
CA ILE A 377 -28.21 6.70 -12.08
C ILE A 377 -28.66 7.43 -10.82
N LEU A 378 -28.80 6.66 -9.75
CA LEU A 378 -29.28 7.12 -8.46
C LEU A 378 -28.21 6.94 -7.38
N ILE A 379 -28.13 7.90 -6.45
CA ILE A 379 -27.46 7.71 -5.16
C ILE A 379 -28.55 7.55 -4.10
N ARG A 380 -28.38 6.59 -3.18
CA ARG A 380 -29.26 6.41 -2.03
C ARG A 380 -28.47 6.43 -0.73
N ARG A 381 -28.99 7.16 0.26
CA ARG A 381 -28.51 7.13 1.64
C ARG A 381 -29.70 6.96 2.57
N GLY A 382 -29.79 5.83 3.27
CA GLY A 382 -31.00 5.56 4.04
C GLY A 382 -32.22 5.43 3.13
N MET A 383 -33.19 6.31 3.33
CA MET A 383 -34.40 6.44 2.51
C MET A 383 -34.30 7.54 1.45
N ASP A 384 -33.27 8.39 1.53
CA ASP A 384 -33.11 9.51 0.61
C ASP A 384 -32.54 9.02 -0.71
N ILE A 385 -33.26 9.28 -1.81
CA ILE A 385 -32.86 8.97 -3.18
C ILE A 385 -32.53 10.28 -3.90
N ILE A 386 -31.37 10.31 -4.53
CA ILE A 386 -30.83 11.47 -5.23
C ILE A 386 -30.56 11.06 -6.68
N PRO A 387 -31.36 11.55 -7.64
CA PRO A 387 -31.06 11.38 -9.06
C PRO A 387 -29.78 12.12 -9.44
N VAL A 388 -28.89 11.46 -10.19
CA VAL A 388 -27.63 12.05 -10.65
C VAL A 388 -27.69 12.39 -12.13
N GLU A 389 -27.95 11.38 -12.98
CA GLU A 389 -27.98 11.53 -14.43
C GLU A 389 -28.64 10.31 -15.09
N GLU A 390 -29.23 10.51 -16.26
CA GLU A 390 -29.77 9.42 -17.06
C GLU A 390 -28.67 8.76 -17.88
N ILE A 391 -28.63 7.42 -17.91
CA ILE A 391 -27.57 6.64 -18.56
C ILE A 391 -27.38 7.02 -20.03
N ARG A 392 -28.48 7.30 -20.75
CA ARG A 392 -28.43 7.68 -22.18
C ARG A 392 -27.65 8.96 -22.45
N ASN A 393 -27.54 9.83 -21.44
CA ASN A 393 -26.81 11.10 -21.53
C ASN A 393 -25.31 10.93 -21.26
N ILE A 394 -24.84 9.72 -20.92
CA ILE A 394 -23.47 9.43 -20.53
C ILE A 394 -22.78 8.67 -21.68
N PRO A 395 -21.96 9.34 -22.52
CA PRO A 395 -21.46 8.74 -23.76
C PRO A 395 -20.67 7.44 -23.57
N ILE A 396 -19.94 7.32 -22.47
CA ILE A 396 -19.14 6.12 -22.20
C ILE A 396 -19.94 4.85 -21.96
N THR A 397 -21.23 4.97 -21.60
CA THR A 397 -22.13 3.82 -21.44
C THR A 397 -22.64 3.29 -22.77
N LEU A 398 -22.39 3.99 -23.89
CA LEU A 398 -22.94 3.67 -25.22
C LEU A 398 -24.47 3.52 -25.18
N GLY A 399 -25.15 4.51 -24.59
CA GLY A 399 -26.61 4.47 -24.42
C GLY A 399 -27.09 3.37 -23.47
N GLY A 400 -26.26 2.96 -22.52
CA GLY A 400 -26.56 1.87 -21.57
C GLY A 400 -26.20 0.46 -22.04
N SER A 401 -25.73 0.29 -23.28
CA SER A 401 -25.34 -1.03 -23.79
C SER A 401 -24.02 -1.56 -23.21
N ALA A 402 -23.16 -0.68 -22.71
CA ALA A 402 -21.87 -1.06 -22.13
C ALA A 402 -21.97 -1.26 -20.60
N THR A 403 -22.64 -2.33 -20.18
CA THR A 403 -22.95 -2.65 -18.78
C THR A 403 -21.76 -2.52 -17.82
N SER A 404 -20.60 -3.07 -18.17
CA SER A 404 -19.40 -2.96 -17.30
C SER A 404 -18.92 -1.52 -17.09
N LYS A 405 -19.14 -0.63 -18.07
CA LYS A 405 -18.75 0.78 -17.96
C LYS A 405 -19.72 1.57 -17.08
N ILE A 406 -20.98 1.17 -17.03
CA ILE A 406 -21.97 1.76 -16.10
C ILE A 406 -21.48 1.57 -14.66
N TYR A 407 -20.97 0.39 -14.32
CA TYR A 407 -20.42 0.15 -12.99
C TYR A 407 -19.26 1.11 -12.65
N TYR A 408 -18.31 1.31 -13.58
CA TYR A 408 -17.19 2.26 -13.36
C TYR A 408 -17.69 3.69 -13.18
N VAL A 409 -18.76 4.06 -13.88
CA VAL A 409 -19.44 5.35 -13.72
C VAL A 409 -20.07 5.47 -12.32
N LEU A 410 -20.81 4.46 -11.85
CA LEU A 410 -21.40 4.43 -10.50
C LEU A 410 -20.33 4.61 -9.42
N ALA A 411 -19.22 3.88 -9.54
CA ALA A 411 -18.11 3.94 -8.59
C ALA A 411 -17.45 5.32 -8.57
N ALA A 412 -17.21 5.93 -9.74
CA ALA A 412 -16.65 7.28 -9.85
C ALA A 412 -17.61 8.34 -9.27
N ILE A 413 -18.91 8.23 -9.54
CA ILE A 413 -19.95 9.13 -8.99
C ILE A 413 -19.95 9.08 -7.46
N LEU A 414 -19.97 7.87 -6.89
CA LEU A 414 -20.02 7.70 -5.45
C LEU A 414 -18.73 8.23 -4.80
N ALA A 415 -17.56 8.01 -5.43
CA ALA A 415 -16.28 8.53 -4.97
C ALA A 415 -16.22 10.07 -5.00
N ALA A 416 -16.74 10.68 -6.06
CA ALA A 416 -16.85 12.13 -6.18
C ALA A 416 -17.80 12.71 -5.12
N TYR A 417 -18.95 12.06 -4.91
CA TYR A 417 -19.97 12.49 -3.96
C TYR A 417 -19.47 12.47 -2.50
N VAL A 418 -18.81 11.38 -2.07
CA VAL A 418 -18.26 11.30 -0.70
C VAL A 418 -17.15 12.32 -0.46
N ASN A 419 -16.39 12.66 -1.50
CA ASN A 419 -15.38 13.73 -1.51
C ASN A 419 -15.97 15.14 -1.73
N LYS A 420 -17.30 15.29 -1.61
CA LYS A 420 -18.01 16.59 -1.62
C LYS A 420 -17.93 17.35 -2.94
N ILE A 421 -17.70 16.65 -4.05
CA ILE A 421 -17.87 17.25 -5.38
C ILE A 421 -19.36 17.47 -5.62
N ASN A 422 -19.71 18.66 -6.11
CA ASN A 422 -21.10 19.05 -6.34
C ASN A 422 -21.78 18.16 -7.38
N LEU A 423 -23.03 17.75 -7.13
CA LEU A 423 -23.81 16.89 -8.03
C LEU A 423 -23.97 17.46 -9.44
N ASN A 424 -24.11 18.78 -9.59
CA ASN A 424 -24.18 19.43 -10.90
C ASN A 424 -22.87 19.28 -11.66
N THR A 425 -21.74 19.44 -10.98
CA THR A 425 -20.40 19.20 -11.56
C THR A 425 -20.24 17.74 -11.99
N ILE A 426 -20.69 16.79 -11.17
CA ILE A 426 -20.68 15.36 -11.48
C ILE A 426 -21.50 15.09 -12.75
N SER A 427 -22.78 15.49 -12.77
CA SER A 427 -23.69 15.32 -13.92
C SER A 427 -23.13 15.93 -15.20
N GLN A 428 -22.66 17.19 -15.16
CA GLN A 428 -22.08 17.86 -16.33
C GLN A 428 -20.82 17.16 -16.86
N THR A 429 -19.98 16.62 -15.96
CA THR A 429 -18.79 15.86 -16.35
C THR A 429 -19.18 14.56 -17.05
N LEU A 430 -20.18 13.84 -16.53
CA LEU A 430 -20.65 12.59 -17.14
C LEU A 430 -21.09 12.77 -18.59
N ARG A 431 -21.79 13.88 -18.89
CA ARG A 431 -22.25 14.21 -20.25
C ARG A 431 -21.13 14.51 -21.23
N THR A 432 -19.98 14.96 -20.74
CA THR A 432 -18.85 15.43 -21.56
C THR A 432 -17.69 14.43 -21.61
N PHE A 433 -17.74 13.36 -20.83
CA PHE A 433 -16.71 12.31 -20.82
C PHE A 433 -16.86 11.38 -22.03
N VAL A 434 -16.04 11.61 -23.07
CA VAL A 434 -16.10 10.85 -24.32
C VAL A 434 -15.08 9.69 -24.32
N PRO A 435 -15.49 8.48 -24.76
CA PRO A 435 -14.57 7.38 -25.03
C PRO A 435 -13.51 7.73 -26.07
N SER A 436 -12.25 7.50 -25.75
CA SER A 436 -11.10 7.62 -26.65
C SER A 436 -10.09 6.53 -26.28
N ILE A 437 -9.13 6.25 -27.17
CA ILE A 437 -8.04 5.30 -26.88
C ILE A 437 -7.33 5.67 -25.57
N GLN A 438 -7.19 6.96 -25.28
CA GLN A 438 -6.61 7.45 -24.04
C GLN A 438 -7.54 7.27 -22.84
N THR A 439 -8.86 7.46 -22.98
CA THR A 439 -9.80 7.33 -21.86
C THR A 439 -10.27 5.90 -21.60
N THR A 440 -10.12 4.99 -22.55
CA THR A 440 -10.59 3.59 -22.46
C THR A 440 -9.50 2.55 -22.75
N ARG A 441 -8.22 2.89 -22.59
CA ARG A 441 -7.14 1.92 -22.74
C ARG A 441 -7.39 0.72 -21.82
N ALA A 442 -7.34 -0.48 -22.40
CA ALA A 442 -7.47 -1.73 -21.65
C ALA A 442 -6.31 -1.88 -20.67
N GLU A 443 -6.60 -2.50 -19.53
CA GLU A 443 -5.68 -2.69 -18.40
C GLU A 443 -4.94 -4.01 -18.45
#